data_AF-A0A2T3KMY7-F1
#
_entry.id   AF-A0A2T3KMY7-F1
#
_cell.length_a   1.000
_cell.length_b   1.000
_cell.length_c   1.000
_cell.angle_alpha   90.00
_cell.angle_beta   90.00
_cell.angle_gamma   90.00
#
_symmetry.space_group_name_H-M   'P 1'
#
loop_
_entity.id
_entity.type
_entity.pdbx_description
1 polymer ?
#
loop_
_entity_poly.entity_id
_entity_poly.type
_entity_poly.pdbx_seq_one_letter_code
_entity_poly.pdbx_strand_id
1 'polypeptide(L)'
;MIMINNLCNGYLSALFAEKRKANNDKIPSLVEKLKIASEKNEDALIALSCLRLMGELVEKDVTGAKASLARLVKSSPNVAFTVGVLAACKESGYGEDVFLSESNLRRVVSGNLSKKISADKCAVAARMLGDYYSNGKHFKVDVTEAARFYELAAMSGCVDSLCSLGKQLLYGGIGAFGDAFKIDEAKGLKFLSIADSKGNSDAAIILAKYHMKKSLDILSRVPRIDKDDAELLKALKRVEWRL
;
A
#
# COMPACT_ATOMS: atom_id res chain seq x y z
N MET A 1 13.73 -3.93 0.94
CA MET A 1 14.01 -5.31 1.42
C MET A 1 12.81 -6.00 2.11
N ILE A 2 12.12 -5.37 3.08
CA ILE A 2 10.99 -5.98 3.83
C ILE A 2 9.82 -6.41 2.92
N MET A 3 9.49 -5.61 1.90
CA MET A 3 8.35 -5.90 1.02
C MET A 3 8.56 -7.17 0.17
N ILE A 4 9.80 -7.48 -0.25
CA ILE A 4 10.10 -8.63 -1.13
C ILE A 4 10.13 -9.95 -0.35
N ASN A 5 10.62 -9.93 0.89
CA ASN A 5 10.58 -11.13 1.74
C ASN A 5 9.14 -11.63 1.96
N ASN A 6 8.18 -10.72 2.06
CA ASN A 6 6.76 -11.06 2.22
C ASN A 6 6.09 -11.59 0.93
N LEU A 7 6.71 -11.44 -0.25
CA LEU A 7 6.12 -11.86 -1.53
C LEU A 7 6.22 -13.37 -1.79
N CYS A 8 7.25 -14.06 -1.26
CA CYS A 8 7.58 -15.46 -1.60
C CYS A 8 8.05 -16.31 -0.41
N ASN A 9 7.36 -16.17 0.74
CA ASN A 9 7.83 -16.60 2.06
C ASN A 9 8.35 -18.05 2.17
N GLY A 10 7.83 -19.01 1.41
CA GLY A 10 8.28 -20.42 1.49
C GLY A 10 9.74 -20.63 1.09
N TYR A 11 10.10 -20.27 -0.16
CA TYR A 11 11.44 -20.54 -0.70
C TYR A 11 12.51 -19.60 -0.15
N LEU A 12 12.17 -18.33 0.07
CA LEU A 12 13.11 -17.34 0.55
C LEU A 12 13.45 -17.55 2.03
N SER A 13 12.50 -17.97 2.87
CA SER A 13 12.74 -18.12 4.31
C SER A 13 13.90 -19.08 4.65
N ALA A 14 13.97 -20.24 3.98
CA ALA A 14 15.04 -21.21 4.19
C ALA A 14 16.41 -20.66 3.74
N LEU A 15 16.48 -20.03 2.57
CA LEU A 15 17.70 -19.42 2.05
C LEU A 15 18.22 -18.31 2.97
N PHE A 16 17.34 -17.40 3.40
CA PHE A 16 17.70 -16.32 4.29
C PHE A 16 18.00 -16.79 5.72
N ALA A 17 17.40 -17.88 6.18
CA ALA A 17 17.76 -18.50 7.46
C ALA A 17 19.19 -19.03 7.44
N GLU A 18 19.59 -19.73 6.38
CA GLU A 18 20.97 -20.22 6.24
C GLU A 18 21.96 -19.07 6.00
N LYS A 19 21.57 -18.02 5.26
CA LYS A 19 22.36 -16.77 5.14
C LYS A 19 22.62 -16.14 6.51
N ARG A 20 21.60 -16.02 7.38
CA ARG A 20 21.75 -15.47 8.73
C ARG A 20 22.69 -16.30 9.61
N LYS A 21 22.73 -17.62 9.41
CA LYS A 21 23.66 -18.53 10.10
C LYS A 21 25.05 -18.56 9.46
N ALA A 22 25.30 -17.77 8.42
CA ALA A 22 26.52 -17.81 7.60
C ALA A 22 26.86 -19.22 7.06
N ASN A 23 25.85 -20.05 6.81
CA ASN A 23 26.04 -21.42 6.34
C ASN A 23 26.20 -21.46 4.82
N ASN A 24 27.37 -21.05 4.36
CA ASN A 24 27.69 -20.90 2.93
C ASN A 24 27.70 -22.23 2.16
N ASP A 25 27.81 -23.37 2.84
CA ASP A 25 27.83 -24.68 2.19
C ASP A 25 26.43 -25.16 1.77
N LYS A 26 25.39 -24.77 2.51
CA LYS A 26 24.00 -25.17 2.20
C LYS A 26 23.32 -24.28 1.17
N ILE A 27 23.73 -23.01 1.06
CA ILE A 27 23.10 -22.03 0.18
C ILE A 27 23.11 -22.48 -1.29
N PRO A 28 24.23 -22.94 -1.89
CA PRO A 28 24.25 -23.39 -3.29
C PRO A 28 23.27 -24.54 -3.57
N SER A 29 23.18 -25.52 -2.66
CA SER A 29 22.25 -26.65 -2.80
C SER A 29 20.79 -26.19 -2.76
N LEU A 30 20.45 -25.24 -1.88
CA LEU A 30 19.11 -24.66 -1.80
C LEU A 30 18.76 -23.82 -3.03
N VAL A 31 19.72 -23.04 -3.55
CA VAL A 31 19.56 -22.29 -4.80
C VAL A 31 19.32 -23.24 -5.97
N GLU A 32 20.04 -24.37 -6.04
CA GLU A 32 19.85 -25.34 -7.12
C GLU A 32 18.47 -26.00 -7.05
N LYS A 33 18.02 -26.39 -5.85
CA LYS A 33 16.63 -26.86 -5.64
C LYS A 33 15.59 -25.82 -6.07
N LEU A 34 15.84 -24.55 -5.78
CA LEU A 34 14.96 -23.45 -6.19
C LEU A 34 14.91 -23.30 -7.72
N LYS A 35 16.05 -23.41 -8.40
CA LYS A 35 16.11 -23.38 -9.87
C LYS A 35 15.28 -24.51 -10.48
N ILE A 36 15.47 -25.74 -10.02
CA ILE A 36 14.69 -26.90 -10.49
C ILE A 36 13.19 -26.69 -10.23
N ALA A 37 12.82 -26.21 -9.03
CA ALA A 37 11.42 -25.94 -8.70
C ALA A 37 10.81 -24.84 -9.60
N SER A 38 11.60 -23.83 -9.97
CA SER A 38 11.14 -22.70 -10.81
C SER A 38 10.68 -23.09 -12.20
N GLU A 39 11.05 -24.27 -12.69
CA GLU A 39 10.61 -24.77 -14.01
C GLU A 39 9.12 -25.13 -14.04
N LYS A 40 8.55 -25.49 -12.88
CA LYS A 40 7.17 -26.00 -12.78
C LYS A 40 6.32 -25.29 -11.73
N ASN A 41 6.93 -24.51 -10.85
CA ASN A 41 6.26 -23.81 -9.75
C ASN A 41 6.43 -22.29 -9.89
N GLU A 42 5.30 -21.59 -9.98
CA GLU A 42 5.26 -20.14 -10.15
C GLU A 42 5.88 -19.39 -8.96
N ASP A 43 5.59 -19.78 -7.72
CA ASP A 43 6.16 -19.11 -6.54
C ASP A 43 7.68 -19.26 -6.48
N ALA A 44 8.19 -20.44 -6.88
CA ALA A 44 9.63 -20.68 -7.02
C ALA A 44 10.26 -19.79 -8.10
N LEU A 45 9.57 -19.62 -9.24
CA LEU A 45 10.00 -18.73 -10.31
C LEU A 45 10.04 -17.27 -9.87
N ILE A 46 9.01 -16.81 -9.15
CA ILE A 46 8.99 -15.45 -8.61
C ILE A 46 10.15 -15.27 -7.61
N ALA A 47 10.33 -16.20 -6.67
CA ALA A 47 11.42 -16.15 -5.69
C ALA A 47 12.80 -16.08 -6.35
N LEU A 48 13.08 -16.97 -7.31
CA LEU A 48 14.35 -16.97 -8.05
C LEU A 48 14.55 -15.67 -8.84
N SER A 49 13.49 -15.16 -9.47
CA SER A 49 13.55 -13.90 -10.22
C SER A 49 13.87 -12.72 -9.31
N CYS A 50 13.26 -12.66 -8.12
CA CYS A 50 13.58 -11.64 -7.11
C CYS A 50 15.06 -11.70 -6.68
N LEU A 51 15.61 -12.89 -6.42
CA LEU A 51 17.03 -13.05 -6.07
C LEU A 51 17.95 -12.57 -7.19
N ARG A 52 17.67 -12.94 -8.45
CA ARG A 52 18.43 -12.51 -9.64
C ARG A 52 18.37 -11.01 -9.88
N LEU A 53 17.21 -10.39 -9.66
CA LEU A 53 17.05 -8.94 -9.77
C LEU A 53 17.94 -8.18 -8.77
N MET A 54 17.99 -8.67 -7.52
CA MET A 54 18.76 -8.06 -6.45
C MET A 54 20.26 -8.40 -6.50
N GLY A 55 20.63 -9.53 -7.11
CA GLY A 55 21.99 -10.08 -7.04
C GLY A 55 22.31 -10.65 -5.65
N GLU A 56 21.29 -11.12 -4.94
CA GLU A 56 21.41 -11.61 -3.58
C GLU A 56 21.37 -13.14 -3.59
N LEU A 57 22.39 -13.79 -3.01
CA LEU A 57 22.57 -15.26 -2.96
C LEU A 57 22.78 -15.95 -4.31
N VAL A 58 22.52 -15.25 -5.42
CA VAL A 58 22.72 -15.69 -6.80
C VAL A 58 23.37 -14.56 -7.58
N GLU A 59 23.99 -14.91 -8.71
CA GLU A 59 24.52 -13.92 -9.64
C GLU A 59 23.42 -12.96 -10.11
N LYS A 60 23.75 -11.66 -10.17
CA LYS A 60 22.80 -10.63 -10.58
C LYS A 60 22.51 -10.76 -12.07
N ASP A 61 21.25 -11.01 -12.40
CA ASP A 61 20.75 -11.06 -13.78
C ASP A 61 19.38 -10.40 -13.87
N VAL A 62 19.41 -9.08 -14.06
CA VAL A 62 18.20 -8.25 -14.15
C VAL A 62 17.43 -8.58 -15.44
N THR A 63 18.12 -8.73 -16.56
CA THR A 63 17.48 -8.92 -17.88
C THR A 63 16.76 -10.25 -17.95
N GLY A 64 17.41 -11.35 -17.57
CA GLY A 64 16.83 -12.68 -17.60
C GLY A 64 15.70 -12.87 -16.58
N ALA A 65 15.79 -12.21 -15.41
CA ALA A 65 14.73 -12.23 -14.41
C ALA A 65 13.47 -11.51 -14.90
N LYS A 66 13.61 -10.28 -15.46
CA LYS A 66 12.49 -9.54 -16.06
C LYS A 66 11.84 -10.33 -17.19
N ALA A 67 12.64 -10.90 -18.09
CA ALA A 67 12.14 -11.72 -19.19
C ALA A 67 11.35 -12.95 -18.70
N SER A 68 11.80 -13.56 -17.60
CA SER A 68 11.11 -14.71 -17.00
C SER A 68 9.73 -14.34 -16.44
N LEU A 69 9.64 -13.23 -15.71
CA LEU A 69 8.36 -12.74 -15.18
C LEU A 69 7.42 -12.25 -16.30
N ALA A 70 7.96 -11.57 -17.32
CA ALA A 70 7.18 -11.02 -18.43
C ALA A 70 6.39 -12.08 -19.21
N ARG A 71 6.90 -13.33 -19.28
CA ARG A 71 6.21 -14.45 -19.95
C ARG A 71 4.87 -14.81 -19.30
N LEU A 72 4.76 -14.63 -17.99
CA LEU A 72 3.58 -15.05 -17.21
C LEU A 72 2.73 -13.88 -16.71
N VAL A 73 3.25 -12.65 -16.75
CA VAL A 73 2.60 -11.46 -16.18
C VAL A 73 1.17 -11.24 -16.70
N LYS A 74 0.86 -11.66 -17.93
CA LYS A 74 -0.48 -11.49 -18.51
C LYS A 74 -1.50 -12.52 -18.00
N SER A 75 -1.06 -13.74 -17.74
CA SER A 75 -1.91 -14.89 -17.38
C SER A 75 -1.91 -15.21 -15.88
N SER A 76 -0.91 -14.75 -15.14
CA SER A 76 -0.76 -14.99 -13.71
C SER A 76 -0.96 -13.71 -12.89
N PRO A 77 -1.95 -13.69 -11.97
CA PRO A 77 -2.16 -12.54 -11.09
C PRO A 77 -1.06 -12.40 -10.03
N ASN A 78 -0.43 -13.49 -9.57
CA ASN A 78 0.69 -13.38 -8.62
C ASN A 78 1.92 -12.75 -9.27
N VAL A 79 2.20 -13.12 -10.53
CA VAL A 79 3.30 -12.52 -11.28
C VAL A 79 2.99 -11.07 -11.61
N ALA A 80 1.76 -10.76 -12.04
CA ALA A 80 1.33 -9.37 -12.25
C ALA A 80 1.47 -8.53 -10.98
N PHE A 81 1.00 -9.04 -9.84
CA PHE A 81 1.17 -8.38 -8.55
C PHE A 81 2.64 -8.14 -8.21
N THR A 82 3.47 -9.17 -8.36
CA THR A 82 4.90 -9.07 -8.03
C THR A 82 5.61 -8.07 -8.93
N VAL A 83 5.40 -8.12 -10.25
CA VAL A 83 5.95 -7.13 -11.18
C VAL A 83 5.45 -5.73 -10.83
N GLY A 84 4.17 -5.58 -10.50
CA GLY A 84 3.58 -4.32 -10.08
C GLY A 84 4.26 -3.72 -8.84
N VAL A 85 4.48 -4.54 -7.81
CA VAL A 85 5.16 -4.14 -6.56
C VAL A 85 6.64 -3.84 -6.81
N LEU A 86 7.34 -4.67 -7.58
CA LEU A 86 8.74 -4.46 -7.90
C LEU A 86 8.94 -3.17 -8.70
N ALA A 87 8.09 -2.90 -9.70
CA ALA A 87 8.16 -1.68 -10.51
C ALA A 87 7.92 -0.40 -9.69
N ALA A 88 7.18 -0.47 -8.59
CA ALA A 88 7.02 0.64 -7.65
C ALA A 88 8.30 0.93 -6.82
N CYS A 89 9.22 -0.04 -6.74
CA CYS A 89 10.39 0.02 -5.88
C CYS A 89 11.65 0.33 -6.70
N LYS A 90 12.27 1.50 -6.46
CA LYS A 90 13.49 1.92 -7.15
C LYS A 90 14.65 0.91 -7.11
N GLU A 91 14.77 0.17 -6.01
CA GLU A 91 15.87 -0.78 -5.75
C GLU A 91 15.63 -2.20 -6.29
N SER A 92 14.47 -2.48 -6.91
CA SER A 92 14.06 -3.83 -7.30
C SER A 92 14.72 -4.38 -8.58
N GLY A 93 15.62 -3.63 -9.20
CA GLY A 93 16.14 -3.90 -10.55
C GLY A 93 15.20 -3.48 -11.69
N TYR A 94 13.93 -3.11 -11.41
CA TYR A 94 13.06 -2.48 -12.41
C TYR A 94 13.43 -1.03 -12.70
N GLY A 95 14.02 -0.33 -11.72
CA GLY A 95 13.93 1.13 -11.68
C GLY A 95 12.51 1.53 -11.27
N GLU A 96 12.33 2.72 -10.69
CA GLU A 96 10.98 3.21 -10.37
C GLU A 96 10.21 3.41 -11.69
N ASP A 97 9.33 2.48 -12.03
CA ASP A 97 8.48 2.47 -13.22
C ASP A 97 7.02 2.42 -12.78
N VAL A 98 6.49 3.60 -12.50
CA VAL A 98 5.16 3.75 -11.90
C VAL A 98 4.05 3.38 -12.89
N PHE A 99 4.27 3.51 -14.20
CA PHE A 99 3.28 3.12 -15.22
C PHE A 99 3.20 1.60 -15.37
N LEU A 100 4.34 0.91 -15.35
CA LEU A 100 4.35 -0.55 -15.31
C LEU A 100 3.74 -1.06 -14.00
N SER A 101 4.01 -0.36 -12.89
CA SER A 101 3.40 -0.68 -11.59
C SER A 101 1.89 -0.57 -11.64
N GLU A 102 1.35 0.61 -11.98
CA GLU A 102 -0.08 0.89 -12.03
C GLU A 102 -0.80 -0.08 -12.97
N SER A 103 -0.30 -0.27 -14.18
CA SER A 103 -0.98 -1.12 -15.17
C SER A 103 -1.08 -2.58 -14.72
N ASN A 104 -0.04 -3.12 -14.06
CA ASN A 104 -0.08 -4.48 -13.53
C ASN A 104 -0.94 -4.60 -12.28
N LEU A 105 -0.86 -3.64 -11.35
CA LEU A 105 -1.71 -3.65 -10.15
C LEU A 105 -3.19 -3.48 -10.53
N ARG A 106 -3.51 -2.63 -11.52
CA ARG A 106 -4.87 -2.48 -12.04
C ARG A 106 -5.40 -3.79 -12.60
N ARG A 107 -4.58 -4.55 -13.32
CA ARG A 107 -4.95 -5.90 -13.81
C ARG A 107 -5.24 -6.88 -12.67
N VAL A 108 -4.50 -6.80 -11.56
CA VAL A 108 -4.69 -7.66 -10.38
C VAL A 108 -6.05 -7.42 -9.75
N VAL A 109 -6.43 -6.16 -9.58
CA VAL A 109 -7.69 -5.78 -8.92
C VAL A 109 -8.90 -5.82 -9.87
N SER A 110 -8.68 -5.87 -11.18
CA SER A 110 -9.74 -5.86 -12.19
C SER A 110 -10.16 -7.26 -12.64
N GLY A 111 -11.46 -7.46 -12.84
CA GLY A 111 -12.01 -8.64 -13.52
C GLY A 111 -11.78 -9.97 -12.80
N ASN A 112 -11.54 -11.03 -13.58
CA ASN A 112 -11.41 -12.41 -13.08
C ASN A 112 -10.10 -12.70 -12.33
N LEU A 113 -9.07 -11.84 -12.46
CA LEU A 113 -7.77 -12.05 -11.80
C LEU A 113 -7.88 -11.87 -10.27
N SER A 114 -8.73 -10.95 -9.83
CA SER A 114 -9.02 -10.72 -8.40
C SER A 114 -9.49 -12.00 -7.68
N LYS A 115 -10.16 -12.92 -8.38
CA LYS A 115 -10.63 -14.20 -7.85
C LYS A 115 -9.55 -15.28 -7.78
N LYS A 116 -8.40 -15.06 -8.43
CA LYS A 116 -7.28 -16.01 -8.56
C LYS A 116 -6.04 -15.59 -7.78
N ILE A 117 -6.17 -14.57 -6.92
CA ILE A 117 -5.12 -14.07 -6.05
C ILE A 117 -5.64 -14.03 -4.61
N SER A 118 -4.75 -14.18 -3.63
CA SER A 118 -5.11 -14.03 -2.22
C SER A 118 -5.67 -12.64 -1.94
N ALA A 119 -6.68 -12.56 -1.05
CA ALA A 119 -7.28 -11.30 -0.61
C ALA A 119 -6.22 -10.28 -0.13
N ASP A 120 -5.22 -10.72 0.63
CA ASP A 120 -4.15 -9.84 1.14
C ASP A 120 -3.36 -9.15 0.02
N LYS A 121 -2.88 -9.91 -0.97
CA LYS A 121 -2.19 -9.34 -2.14
C LYS A 121 -3.11 -8.42 -2.96
N CYS A 122 -4.38 -8.78 -3.12
CA CYS A 122 -5.36 -7.93 -3.78
C CYS A 122 -5.55 -6.60 -3.04
N ALA A 123 -5.64 -6.65 -1.71
CA ALA A 123 -5.78 -5.48 -0.84
C ALA A 123 -4.55 -4.58 -0.92
N VAL A 124 -3.34 -5.15 -0.93
CA VAL A 124 -2.10 -4.39 -1.13
C VAL A 124 -2.08 -3.71 -2.49
N ALA A 125 -2.46 -4.43 -3.56
CA ALA A 125 -2.53 -3.85 -4.91
C ALA A 125 -3.52 -2.69 -4.98
N ALA A 126 -4.72 -2.88 -4.42
CA ALA A 126 -5.75 -1.86 -4.34
C ALA A 126 -5.28 -0.66 -3.52
N ARG A 127 -4.67 -0.85 -2.35
CA ARG A 127 -4.10 0.26 -1.57
C ARG A 127 -3.08 1.06 -2.37
N MET A 128 -2.14 0.39 -3.03
CA MET A 128 -1.10 1.07 -3.83
C MET A 128 -1.70 1.88 -4.98
N LEU A 129 -2.75 1.38 -5.64
CA LEU A 129 -3.47 2.15 -6.65
C LEU A 129 -4.18 3.37 -6.03
N GLY A 130 -4.81 3.20 -4.86
CA GLY A 130 -5.37 4.33 -4.11
C GLY A 130 -4.33 5.42 -3.85
N ASP A 131 -3.13 5.03 -3.40
CA ASP A 131 -2.03 5.95 -3.12
C ASP A 131 -1.50 6.65 -4.38
N TYR A 132 -1.55 6.00 -5.54
CA TYR A 132 -1.19 6.60 -6.83
C TYR A 132 -2.13 7.73 -7.24
N TYR A 133 -3.43 7.57 -7.02
CA TYR A 133 -4.44 8.56 -7.39
C TYR A 133 -4.71 9.58 -6.28
N SER A 134 -4.36 9.32 -5.02
CA SER A 134 -4.51 10.29 -3.92
C SER A 134 -3.41 11.35 -3.90
N ASN A 135 -2.17 10.97 -4.23
CA ASN A 135 -0.99 11.79 -3.94
C ASN A 135 -0.58 12.74 -5.06
N GLY A 136 -1.05 12.51 -6.30
CA GLY A 136 -0.78 13.42 -7.42
C GLY A 136 0.65 13.43 -7.97
N LYS A 137 1.56 12.63 -7.39
CA LYS A 137 3.01 12.66 -7.71
C LYS A 137 3.31 12.13 -9.13
N HIS A 138 2.58 11.10 -9.56
CA HIS A 138 2.84 10.40 -10.83
C HIS A 138 1.62 10.35 -11.75
N PHE A 139 0.43 10.39 -11.17
CA PHE A 139 -0.84 10.50 -11.88
C PHE A 139 -1.57 11.75 -11.43
N LYS A 140 -2.48 12.25 -12.26
CA LYS A 140 -3.38 13.33 -11.85
C LYS A 140 -4.16 12.87 -10.61
N VAL A 141 -4.28 13.75 -9.62
CA VAL A 141 -5.10 13.48 -8.43
C VAL A 141 -6.52 13.14 -8.88
N ASP A 142 -7.01 12.00 -8.39
CA ASP A 142 -8.38 11.56 -8.56
C ASP A 142 -8.87 10.94 -7.25
N VAL A 143 -9.50 11.78 -6.43
CA VAL A 143 -10.00 11.34 -5.12
C VAL A 143 -11.11 10.29 -5.26
N THR A 144 -11.91 10.38 -6.32
CA THR A 144 -12.99 9.42 -6.59
C THR A 144 -12.42 8.04 -6.94
N GLU A 145 -11.45 7.98 -7.84
CA GLU A 145 -10.78 6.72 -8.20
C GLU A 145 -9.98 6.15 -7.01
N ALA A 146 -9.27 7.01 -6.27
CA ALA A 146 -8.55 6.61 -5.06
C ALA A 146 -9.50 6.00 -4.01
N ALA A 147 -10.65 6.62 -3.76
CA ALA A 147 -11.65 6.13 -2.82
C ALA A 147 -12.16 4.72 -3.19
N ARG A 148 -12.39 4.46 -4.48
CA ARG A 148 -12.81 3.12 -4.96
C ARG A 148 -11.77 2.05 -4.65
N PHE A 149 -10.50 2.37 -4.88
CA PHE A 149 -9.40 1.45 -4.58
C PHE A 149 -9.19 1.26 -3.07
N TYR A 150 -9.31 2.32 -2.28
CA TYR A 150 -9.27 2.21 -0.83
C TYR A 150 -10.44 1.40 -0.26
N GLU A 151 -11.65 1.56 -0.81
CA GLU A 151 -12.80 0.74 -0.44
C GLU A 151 -12.54 -0.75 -0.70
N LEU A 152 -12.00 -1.09 -1.88
CA LEU A 152 -11.65 -2.47 -2.22
C LEU A 152 -10.62 -3.07 -1.25
N ALA A 153 -9.59 -2.31 -0.89
CA ALA A 153 -8.59 -2.75 0.09
C ALA A 153 -9.18 -2.86 1.50
N ALA A 154 -10.03 -1.92 1.90
CA ALA A 154 -10.68 -1.88 3.20
C ALA A 154 -11.64 -3.07 3.41
N MET A 155 -12.31 -3.54 2.36
CA MET A 155 -13.14 -4.76 2.41
C MET A 155 -12.35 -6.02 2.81
N SER A 156 -11.04 -6.04 2.53
CA SER A 156 -10.13 -7.11 2.94
C SER A 156 -9.46 -6.85 4.29
N GLY A 157 -9.90 -5.82 5.04
CA GLY A 157 -9.38 -5.49 6.35
C GLY A 157 -8.14 -4.60 6.36
N CYS A 158 -7.72 -4.03 5.22
CA CYS A 158 -6.58 -3.12 5.14
C CYS A 158 -6.84 -1.85 5.97
N VAL A 159 -6.14 -1.72 7.10
CA VAL A 159 -6.34 -0.64 8.08
C VAL A 159 -5.92 0.71 7.50
N ASP A 160 -4.81 0.77 6.76
CA ASP A 160 -4.33 2.00 6.13
C ASP A 160 -5.33 2.54 5.10
N SER A 161 -5.96 1.64 4.33
CA SER A 161 -6.99 2.03 3.36
C SER A 161 -8.29 2.48 4.03
N LEU A 162 -8.66 1.89 5.18
CA LEU A 162 -9.77 2.42 6.00
C LEU A 162 -9.48 3.84 6.49
N CYS A 163 -8.25 4.11 6.92
CA CYS A 163 -7.82 5.46 7.31
C CYS A 163 -7.89 6.44 6.13
N SER A 164 -7.32 6.10 4.97
CA SER A 164 -7.34 6.95 3.78
C SER A 164 -8.75 7.22 3.27
N LEU A 165 -9.61 6.20 3.21
CA LEU A 165 -11.02 6.36 2.84
C LEU A 165 -11.78 7.21 3.85
N GLY A 166 -11.53 7.00 5.15
CA GLY A 166 -12.10 7.81 6.22
C GLY A 166 -11.71 9.29 6.11
N LYS A 167 -10.45 9.58 5.82
CA LYS A 167 -9.95 10.95 5.54
C LYS A 167 -10.67 11.57 4.34
N GLN A 168 -10.80 10.85 3.24
CA GLN A 168 -11.47 11.34 2.03
C GLN A 168 -12.97 11.62 2.27
N LEU A 169 -13.66 10.74 3.00
CA LEU A 169 -15.07 10.95 3.37
C LEU A 169 -15.23 12.13 4.34
N LEU A 170 -14.24 12.41 5.19
CA LEU A 170 -14.31 13.49 6.17
C LEU A 170 -14.06 14.87 5.56
N TYR A 171 -13.14 14.98 4.59
CA TYR A 171 -12.71 16.27 4.03
C TYR A 171 -13.12 16.49 2.58
N GLY A 172 -13.61 15.46 1.90
CA GLY A 172 -13.96 15.51 0.49
C GLY A 172 -12.72 15.62 -0.39
N GLY A 173 -12.94 15.98 -1.65
CA GLY A 173 -11.88 16.18 -2.63
C GLY A 173 -12.44 16.40 -4.02
N ILE A 174 -11.55 16.46 -5.00
CA ILE A 174 -11.90 16.65 -6.42
C ILE A 174 -11.31 15.47 -7.21
N GLY A 175 -12.14 14.84 -8.04
CA GLY A 175 -11.74 13.80 -8.99
C GLY A 175 -11.00 14.38 -10.20
N ALA A 176 -10.45 13.53 -11.06
CA ALA A 176 -9.65 13.99 -12.18
C ALA A 176 -10.42 14.86 -13.19
N PHE A 177 -11.76 14.78 -13.19
CA PHE A 177 -12.62 15.51 -14.11
C PHE A 177 -13.36 16.69 -13.45
N GLY A 178 -12.97 17.07 -12.23
CA GLY A 178 -13.60 18.18 -11.50
C GLY A 178 -14.85 17.77 -10.72
N ASP A 179 -15.20 16.49 -10.70
CA ASP A 179 -16.27 15.96 -9.87
C ASP A 179 -15.91 16.07 -8.38
N ALA A 180 -16.84 16.56 -7.58
CA ALA A 180 -16.64 16.66 -6.14
C ALA A 180 -16.87 15.31 -5.48
N PHE A 181 -15.86 14.82 -4.76
CA PHE A 181 -16.02 13.72 -3.83
C PHE A 181 -16.74 14.23 -2.58
N LYS A 182 -17.99 13.78 -2.41
CA LYS A 182 -18.88 14.30 -1.36
C LYS A 182 -18.40 13.91 0.03
N ILE A 183 -18.46 14.87 0.95
CA ILE A 183 -18.22 14.63 2.37
C ILE A 183 -19.36 13.78 2.93
N ASP A 184 -18.99 12.75 3.68
CA ASP A 184 -19.84 11.95 4.54
C ASP A 184 -19.15 11.86 5.91
N GLU A 185 -19.36 12.91 6.71
CA GLU A 185 -18.70 13.09 8.01
C GLU A 185 -18.93 11.87 8.93
N ALA A 186 -20.16 11.36 8.97
CA ALA A 186 -20.52 10.22 9.81
C ALA A 186 -19.77 8.94 9.41
N LYS A 187 -19.71 8.62 8.10
CA LYS A 187 -18.91 7.46 7.65
C LYS A 187 -17.41 7.69 7.80
N GLY A 188 -16.93 8.90 7.52
CA GLY A 188 -15.52 9.26 7.67
C GLY A 188 -15.03 9.02 9.10
N LEU A 189 -15.75 9.55 10.09
CA LEU A 189 -15.45 9.33 11.50
C LEU A 189 -15.55 7.85 11.88
N LYS A 190 -16.59 7.14 11.43
CA LYS A 190 -16.73 5.71 11.70
C LYS A 190 -15.53 4.90 11.20
N PHE A 191 -15.07 5.14 9.96
CA PHE A 191 -13.93 4.42 9.40
C PHE A 191 -12.62 4.78 10.09
N LEU A 192 -12.43 6.06 10.43
CA LEU A 192 -11.26 6.48 11.21
C LEU A 192 -11.26 5.87 12.61
N SER A 193 -12.39 5.81 13.32
CA SER A 193 -12.48 5.14 14.62
C SER A 193 -12.16 3.65 14.53
N ILE A 194 -12.62 2.97 13.47
CA ILE A 194 -12.26 1.56 13.24
C ILE A 194 -10.76 1.42 13.00
N ALA A 195 -10.16 2.29 12.19
CA ALA A 195 -8.73 2.26 11.91
C ALA A 195 -7.89 2.53 13.18
N ASP A 196 -8.27 3.51 13.99
CA ASP A 196 -7.65 3.83 15.28
C ASP A 196 -7.74 2.65 16.26
N SER A 197 -8.91 2.03 16.40
CA SER A 197 -9.08 0.84 17.26
C SER A 197 -8.22 -0.36 16.84
N LYS A 198 -7.75 -0.37 15.58
CA LYS A 198 -6.82 -1.36 15.03
C LYS A 198 -5.36 -0.90 15.08
N GLY A 199 -5.06 0.21 15.75
CA GLY A 199 -3.72 0.72 15.99
C GLY A 199 -3.17 1.64 14.90
N ASN A 200 -4.00 2.15 13.98
CA ASN A 200 -3.52 3.12 12.98
C ASN A 200 -3.38 4.52 13.60
N SER A 201 -2.14 4.94 13.81
CA SER A 201 -1.82 6.23 14.45
C SER A 201 -2.23 7.45 13.63
N ASP A 202 -2.24 7.35 12.30
CA ASP A 202 -2.69 8.46 11.44
C ASP A 202 -4.18 8.72 11.65
N ALA A 203 -4.99 7.66 11.76
CA ALA A 203 -6.41 7.77 12.07
C ALA A 203 -6.64 8.44 13.42
N ALA A 204 -5.87 8.06 14.45
CA ALA A 204 -5.91 8.70 15.77
C ALA A 204 -5.61 10.21 15.68
N ILE A 205 -4.56 10.59 14.94
CA ILE A 205 -4.17 11.99 14.74
C ILE A 205 -5.25 12.76 13.98
N ILE A 206 -5.84 12.17 12.94
CA ILE A 206 -6.90 12.80 12.16
C ILE A 206 -8.14 13.03 13.03
N LEU A 207 -8.56 12.04 13.82
CA LEU A 207 -9.68 12.18 14.76
C LEU A 207 -9.41 13.27 15.79
N ALA A 208 -8.22 13.28 16.40
CA ALA A 208 -7.84 14.30 17.38
C ALA A 208 -7.89 15.70 16.75
N LYS A 209 -7.26 15.91 15.59
CA LYS A 209 -7.31 17.20 14.87
C LYS A 209 -8.73 17.60 14.52
N TYR A 210 -9.57 16.66 14.07
CA TYR A 210 -10.96 16.93 13.75
C TYR A 210 -11.74 17.42 14.98
N HIS A 211 -11.65 16.70 16.11
CA HIS A 211 -12.37 17.08 17.33
C HIS A 211 -11.86 18.40 17.90
N MET A 212 -10.54 18.62 17.93
CA MET A 212 -9.98 19.89 18.39
C MET A 212 -10.44 21.07 17.52
N LYS A 213 -10.57 20.87 16.19
CA LYS A 213 -11.09 21.90 15.28
C LYS A 213 -12.58 22.19 15.52
N LYS A 214 -13.39 21.16 15.81
CA LYS A 214 -14.79 21.34 16.21
C LYS A 214 -14.90 22.08 17.55
N SER A 215 -14.06 21.75 18.54
CA SER A 215 -14.01 22.47 19.81
C SER A 215 -13.64 23.95 19.61
N LEU A 216 -12.66 24.25 18.75
CA LEU A 216 -12.31 25.61 18.37
C LEU A 216 -13.51 26.38 17.79
N ASP A 217 -14.24 25.76 16.86
CA ASP A 217 -15.42 26.38 16.25
C ASP A 217 -16.54 26.65 17.27
N ILE A 218 -16.81 25.69 18.16
CA ILE A 218 -17.81 25.84 19.23
C ILE A 218 -17.42 26.98 20.17
N LEU A 219 -16.23 26.92 20.77
CA LEU A 219 -15.75 27.91 21.74
C LEU A 219 -15.68 29.32 21.14
N SER A 220 -15.37 29.45 19.85
CA SER A 220 -15.33 30.75 19.16
C SER A 220 -16.70 31.42 19.04
N ARG A 221 -17.80 30.67 19.19
CA ARG A 221 -19.18 31.18 19.05
C ARG A 221 -19.86 31.42 20.40
N VAL A 222 -19.28 30.95 21.51
CA VAL A 222 -19.86 31.11 22.84
C VAL A 222 -19.56 32.52 23.36
N PRO A 223 -20.57 33.35 23.69
CA PRO A 223 -20.36 34.76 24.07
C PRO A 223 -19.63 34.95 25.41
N ARG A 224 -19.77 33.99 26.33
CA ARG A 224 -19.11 33.99 27.65
C ARG A 224 -18.60 32.59 27.92
N ILE A 225 -17.28 32.47 27.96
CA ILE A 225 -16.56 31.26 28.34
C ILE A 225 -15.81 31.54 29.65
N ASP A 226 -15.58 30.50 30.44
CA ASP A 226 -14.78 30.62 31.65
C ASP A 226 -13.28 30.80 31.33
N LYS A 227 -12.47 30.91 32.38
CA LYS A 227 -11.03 31.14 32.23
C LYS A 227 -10.32 29.96 31.54
N ASP A 228 -10.71 28.73 31.86
CA ASP A 228 -10.04 27.52 31.36
C ASP A 228 -10.37 27.32 29.87
N ASP A 229 -11.63 27.52 29.49
CA ASP A 229 -12.08 27.52 28.09
C ASP A 229 -11.43 28.66 27.29
N ALA A 230 -11.19 29.83 27.89
CA ALA A 230 -10.49 30.94 27.24
C ALA A 230 -9.02 30.61 26.96
N GLU A 231 -8.33 29.94 27.90
CA GLU A 231 -6.97 29.45 27.72
C GLU A 231 -6.91 28.35 26.64
N LEU A 232 -7.85 27.41 26.67
CA LEU A 232 -7.99 26.37 25.64
C LEU A 232 -8.23 26.98 24.25
N LEU A 233 -9.15 27.94 24.13
CA LEU A 233 -9.41 28.64 22.87
C LEU A 233 -8.15 29.34 22.33
N LYS A 234 -7.37 29.98 23.22
CA LYS A 234 -6.10 30.62 22.87
C LYS A 234 -5.07 29.60 22.38
N ALA A 235 -5.00 28.42 22.99
CA ALA A 235 -4.13 27.33 22.56
C ALA A 235 -4.56 26.79 21.18
N LEU A 236 -5.85 26.50 20.99
CA LEU A 236 -6.40 25.97 19.73
C LEU A 236 -6.22 26.93 18.55
N LYS A 237 -6.33 28.24 18.77
CA LYS A 237 -6.07 29.27 17.73
C LYS A 237 -4.63 29.29 17.21
N ARG A 238 -3.67 28.74 17.97
CA ARG A 238 -2.25 28.67 17.58
C ARG A 238 -1.90 27.39 16.81
N VAL A 239 -2.82 26.43 16.72
CA VAL A 239 -2.60 25.18 15.99
C VAL A 239 -2.68 25.43 14.49
N GLU A 240 -1.67 24.99 13.74
CA GLU A 240 -1.74 24.93 12.28
C GLU A 240 -2.56 23.71 11.85
N TRP A 241 -3.75 23.94 11.31
CA TRP A 241 -4.69 22.89 10.91
C TRP A 241 -4.37 22.23 9.56
N ARG A 242 -3.12 22.30 9.07
CA ARG A 242 -2.74 21.66 7.80
C ARG A 242 -2.85 20.13 7.96
N LEU A 243 -3.51 19.52 6.99
CA LEU A 243 -3.81 18.09 6.85
C LEU A 243 -3.57 17.64 5.40
#